data_AF-A0A1A6AM66-F1
#
_entry.id   AF-A0A1A6AM66-F1
#
_cell.length_a   1.000
_cell.length_b   1.000
_cell.length_c   1.000
_cell.angle_alpha   90.00
_cell.angle_beta   90.00
_cell.angle_gamma   90.00
#
_symmetry.space_group_name_H-M   'P 1'
#
loop_
_entity.id
_entity.type
_entity.pdbx_description
1 polymer ?
#
loop_
_entity_poly.entity_id
_entity_poly.type
_entity_poly.pdbx_seq_one_letter_code
_entity_poly.pdbx_strand_id
1 'polypeptide(L)'
;MSKLVECVPNFSEGRNKEIIESIVDEVRKTEGVKLLDYSSDKDHNRSVVTFLGGPEEVEEAAFKLIKKAAELIDMRNHQGAHPRMGATDVVPFIPIKDVTTEECVEISKKLGKRVGEELKIPVYLYEDAATSEERRNLAAIRKGQYEGFFEKIKQPEWKPDFGPCEMNVKSGATVIGARFPLIAYNVNLGTDNIEIANAIAKKIRYIGGGLRYVKAVGVKVTERNIVQVSMNLVNYEKTPIYTAQEMVRMEAKRYGVPIVGSEVIGLVPMKSLLDCAEYYLQIENFSVDQVLESRLSE
;
A
#
# COMPACT_ATOMS: atom_id res chain seq x y z
N MET A 1 -9.58 11.86 -23.37
CA MET A 1 -8.72 11.00 -22.53
C MET A 1 -9.34 10.95 -21.15
N SER A 2 -9.58 9.75 -20.63
CA SER A 2 -10.20 9.56 -19.31
C SER A 2 -9.13 9.60 -18.21
N LYS A 3 -9.36 10.44 -17.20
CA LYS A 3 -8.60 10.47 -15.94
C LYS A 3 -8.57 9.06 -15.31
N LEU A 4 -7.43 8.64 -14.77
CA LEU A 4 -7.29 7.34 -14.11
C LEU A 4 -6.69 7.49 -12.72
N VAL A 5 -7.37 6.88 -11.76
CA VAL A 5 -6.95 6.74 -10.37
C VAL A 5 -6.93 5.26 -10.01
N GLU A 6 -5.84 4.82 -9.39
CA GLU A 6 -5.76 3.50 -8.78
C GLU A 6 -6.21 3.61 -7.32
N CYS A 7 -6.99 2.63 -6.87
CA CYS A 7 -7.36 2.47 -5.47
C CYS A 7 -6.92 1.09 -4.97
N VAL A 8 -6.27 1.05 -3.81
CA VAL A 8 -5.68 -0.19 -3.27
C VAL A 8 -6.17 -0.48 -1.84
N PRO A 9 -7.48 -0.68 -1.60
CA PRO A 9 -7.99 -0.88 -0.25
C PRO A 9 -7.54 -2.20 0.36
N ASN A 10 -7.48 -2.17 1.69
CA ASN A 10 -6.95 -3.23 2.52
C ASN A 10 -8.01 -3.70 3.52
N PHE A 11 -8.28 -5.00 3.51
CA PHE A 11 -9.33 -5.59 4.33
C PHE A 11 -8.75 -6.55 5.35
N SER A 12 -9.31 -6.52 6.56
CA SER A 12 -8.97 -7.43 7.66
C SER A 12 -9.71 -8.76 7.49
N GLU A 13 -9.43 -9.46 6.38
CA GLU A 13 -9.88 -10.81 6.09
C GLU A 13 -8.96 -11.40 5.02
N GLY A 14 -8.39 -12.58 5.27
CA GLY A 14 -7.49 -13.28 4.34
C GLY A 14 -7.72 -14.79 4.27
N ARG A 15 -8.76 -15.31 4.95
CA ARG A 15 -9.03 -16.74 5.14
C ARG A 15 -10.36 -17.15 4.53
N ASN A 16 -11.44 -16.40 4.79
CA ASN A 16 -12.76 -16.68 4.27
C ASN A 16 -12.93 -16.14 2.84
N LYS A 17 -12.82 -17.03 1.86
CA LYS A 17 -12.95 -16.70 0.44
C LYS A 17 -14.31 -16.10 0.07
N GLU A 18 -15.40 -16.56 0.68
CA GLU A 18 -16.75 -16.06 0.36
C GLU A 18 -16.90 -14.60 0.76
N ILE A 19 -16.35 -14.22 1.92
CA ILE A 19 -16.33 -12.81 2.36
C ILE A 19 -15.48 -11.98 1.40
N ILE A 20 -14.29 -12.47 1.03
CA ILE A 20 -13.37 -11.76 0.13
C ILE A 20 -14.00 -11.55 -1.25
N GLU A 21 -14.55 -12.60 -1.87
CA GLU A 21 -15.22 -12.48 -3.17
C GLU A 21 -16.44 -11.56 -3.09
N SER A 22 -17.23 -11.63 -2.01
CA SER A 22 -18.39 -10.75 -1.83
C SER A 22 -18.01 -9.27 -1.75
N ILE A 23 -16.83 -8.96 -1.21
CA ILE A 23 -16.27 -7.60 -1.17
C ILE A 23 -15.76 -7.23 -2.56
N VAL A 24 -14.91 -8.06 -3.18
CA VAL A 24 -14.31 -7.81 -4.50
C VAL A 24 -15.37 -7.67 -5.60
N ASP A 25 -16.48 -8.38 -5.51
CA ASP A 25 -17.61 -8.29 -6.43
C ASP A 25 -18.23 -6.89 -6.50
N GLU A 26 -18.13 -6.08 -5.45
CA GLU A 26 -18.63 -4.69 -5.49
C GLU A 26 -17.82 -3.81 -6.46
N VAL A 27 -16.54 -4.14 -6.68
CA VAL A 27 -15.74 -3.53 -7.75
C VAL A 27 -16.25 -3.98 -9.11
N ARG A 28 -16.44 -5.30 -9.28
CA ARG A 28 -16.89 -5.89 -10.55
C ARG A 28 -18.26 -5.36 -11.00
N LYS A 29 -19.12 -5.01 -10.03
CA LYS A 29 -20.46 -4.43 -10.26
C LYS A 29 -20.45 -2.92 -10.49
N THR A 30 -19.33 -2.23 -10.26
CA THR A 30 -19.28 -0.78 -10.41
C THR A 30 -18.82 -0.40 -11.82
N GLU A 31 -19.71 0.27 -12.55
CA GLU A 31 -19.44 0.74 -13.91
C GLU A 31 -18.29 1.76 -13.91
N GLY A 32 -17.47 1.74 -14.96
CA GLY A 32 -16.31 2.63 -15.08
C GLY A 32 -15.10 2.25 -14.21
N VAL A 33 -15.18 1.14 -13.46
CA VAL A 33 -14.08 0.60 -12.65
C VAL A 33 -13.66 -0.77 -13.15
N LYS A 34 -12.35 -0.98 -13.22
CA LYS A 34 -11.71 -2.23 -13.59
C LYS A 34 -10.93 -2.80 -12.40
N LEU A 35 -11.34 -3.98 -11.93
CA LEU A 35 -10.53 -4.79 -11.04
C LEU A 35 -9.26 -5.24 -11.77
N LEU A 36 -8.10 -5.00 -11.17
CA LEU A 36 -6.80 -5.42 -11.73
C LEU A 36 -6.28 -6.68 -11.06
N ASP A 37 -6.31 -6.69 -9.73
CA ASP A 37 -5.75 -7.76 -8.91
C ASP A 37 -6.42 -7.77 -7.53
N TYR A 38 -6.36 -8.91 -6.87
CA TYR A 38 -6.53 -8.99 -5.43
C TYR A 38 -5.70 -10.15 -4.90
N SER A 39 -5.06 -9.94 -3.75
CA SER A 39 -4.25 -10.94 -3.08
C SER A 39 -4.67 -11.07 -1.62
N SER A 40 -4.67 -12.31 -1.13
CA SER A 40 -5.08 -12.63 0.23
C SER A 40 -3.99 -13.46 0.90
N ASP A 41 -3.61 -13.05 2.10
CA ASP A 41 -2.62 -13.74 2.92
C ASP A 41 -3.30 -14.29 4.18
N LYS A 42 -3.23 -15.61 4.36
CA LYS A 42 -3.91 -16.32 5.46
C LYS A 42 -3.24 -16.09 6.82
N ASP A 43 -1.93 -15.91 6.83
CA ASP A 43 -1.14 -15.73 8.06
C ASP A 43 -1.27 -14.30 8.56
N HIS A 44 -1.17 -13.34 7.65
CA HIS A 44 -1.46 -11.94 7.91
C HIS A 44 -2.95 -11.66 8.13
N ASN A 45 -3.82 -12.59 7.69
CA ASN A 45 -5.29 -12.48 7.69
C ASN A 45 -5.76 -11.14 7.10
N ARG A 46 -5.23 -10.83 5.91
CA ARG A 46 -5.42 -9.57 5.21
C ARG A 46 -5.57 -9.82 3.72
N SER A 47 -6.44 -9.04 3.09
CA SER A 47 -6.57 -8.97 1.64
C SER A 47 -6.28 -7.56 1.14
N VAL A 48 -5.64 -7.47 -0.01
CA VAL A 48 -5.38 -6.25 -0.74
C VAL A 48 -6.10 -6.36 -2.07
N VAL A 49 -6.93 -5.38 -2.40
CA VAL A 49 -7.66 -5.32 -3.67
C VAL A 49 -7.14 -4.13 -4.45
N THR A 50 -6.90 -4.28 -5.74
CA THR A 50 -6.40 -3.22 -6.62
C THR A 50 -7.34 -3.02 -7.78
N PHE A 51 -7.82 -1.79 -7.97
CA PHE A 51 -8.68 -1.43 -9.08
C PHE A 51 -8.38 -0.03 -9.61
N LEU A 52 -8.77 0.21 -10.86
CA LEU A 52 -8.56 1.43 -11.63
C LEU A 52 -9.88 1.96 -12.15
N GLY A 53 -10.03 3.28 -12.23
CA GLY A 53 -11.20 3.91 -12.85
C GLY A 53 -11.07 5.43 -12.87
N GLY A 54 -12.14 6.10 -13.30
CA GLY A 54 -12.25 7.55 -13.17
C GLY A 54 -12.41 7.98 -11.70
N PRO A 55 -12.05 9.22 -11.35
CA PRO A 55 -12.08 9.73 -9.97
C PRO A 55 -13.37 9.48 -9.19
N GLU A 56 -14.52 9.68 -9.83
CA GLU A 56 -15.83 9.53 -9.19
C GLU A 56 -16.22 8.04 -9.03
N GLU A 57 -15.91 7.24 -10.06
CA GLU A 57 -16.23 5.83 -10.10
C GLU A 57 -15.39 5.04 -9.08
N VAL A 58 -14.10 5.38 -8.91
CA VAL A 58 -13.28 4.73 -7.87
C VAL A 58 -13.69 5.12 -6.46
N GLU A 59 -14.18 6.35 -6.24
CA GLU A 59 -14.73 6.77 -4.95
C GLU A 59 -15.97 5.93 -4.60
N GLU A 60 -16.89 5.78 -5.56
CA GLU A 60 -18.11 5.00 -5.37
C GLU A 60 -17.81 3.51 -5.13
N ALA A 61 -16.88 2.92 -5.90
CA ALA A 61 -16.44 1.54 -5.68
C ALA A 61 -15.81 1.36 -4.30
N ALA A 62 -14.94 2.28 -3.87
CA ALA A 62 -14.32 2.24 -2.55
C ALA A 62 -15.35 2.37 -1.42
N PHE A 63 -16.36 3.22 -1.57
CA PHE A 63 -17.46 3.33 -0.60
C PHE A 63 -18.24 2.01 -0.47
N LYS A 64 -18.65 1.41 -1.60
CA LYS A 64 -19.36 0.12 -1.60
C LYS A 64 -18.55 -1.00 -0.95
N LEU A 65 -17.26 -1.05 -1.25
CA LEU A 65 -16.33 -1.98 -0.62
C LEU A 65 -16.26 -1.82 0.91
N ILE A 66 -16.09 -0.58 1.40
CA ILE A 66 -16.06 -0.29 2.84
C ILE A 66 -17.37 -0.71 3.51
N LYS A 67 -18.50 -0.36 2.89
CA LYS A 67 -19.83 -0.73 3.39
C LYS A 67 -19.97 -2.26 3.48
N LYS A 68 -19.62 -2.98 2.41
CA LYS A 68 -19.71 -4.44 2.36
C LYS A 68 -18.78 -5.11 3.37
N ALA A 69 -17.57 -4.58 3.54
CA ALA A 69 -16.64 -5.05 4.55
C ALA A 69 -17.19 -4.84 5.98
N ALA A 70 -17.81 -3.69 6.27
CA ALA A 70 -18.44 -3.44 7.57
C ALA A 70 -19.67 -4.33 7.85
N GLU A 71 -20.36 -4.80 6.81
CA GLU A 71 -21.44 -5.79 6.92
C GLU A 71 -20.91 -7.19 7.25
N LEU A 72 -19.82 -7.62 6.61
CA LEU A 72 -19.36 -9.00 6.64
C LEU A 72 -18.25 -9.29 7.66
N ILE A 73 -17.37 -8.34 7.94
CA ILE A 73 -16.21 -8.51 8.81
C ILE A 73 -16.55 -8.00 10.22
N ASP A 74 -16.26 -8.81 11.23
CA ASP A 74 -16.39 -8.46 12.64
C ASP A 74 -15.02 -8.44 13.32
N MET A 75 -14.51 -7.22 13.56
CA MET A 75 -13.18 -6.99 14.12
C MET A 75 -13.00 -7.56 15.53
N ARG A 76 -14.09 -7.78 16.28
CA ARG A 76 -14.03 -8.42 17.62
C ARG A 76 -13.46 -9.83 17.57
N ASN A 77 -13.61 -10.50 16.43
CA ASN A 77 -13.14 -11.87 16.22
C ASN A 77 -11.91 -11.93 15.31
N HIS A 78 -11.45 -10.79 14.77
CA HIS A 78 -10.33 -10.75 13.84
C HIS A 78 -8.99 -10.80 14.56
N GLN A 79 -8.14 -11.75 14.15
CA GLN A 79 -6.73 -11.80 14.51
C GLN A 79 -5.89 -12.15 13.28
N GLY A 80 -4.71 -11.53 13.16
CA GLY A 80 -3.77 -11.76 12.07
C GLY A 80 -2.38 -11.21 12.42
N ALA A 81 -1.34 -11.70 11.73
CA ALA A 81 0.03 -11.22 11.97
C ALA A 81 0.25 -9.76 11.51
N HIS A 82 -0.61 -9.23 10.64
CA HIS A 82 -0.50 -7.86 10.15
C HIS A 82 -1.20 -6.86 11.08
N PRO A 83 -0.55 -5.73 11.43
CA PRO A 83 -1.21 -4.66 12.19
C PRO A 83 -2.43 -4.11 11.45
N ARG A 84 -3.55 -4.03 12.16
CA ARG A 84 -4.85 -3.57 11.64
C ARG A 84 -5.64 -2.80 12.70
N MET A 85 -6.53 -1.91 12.28
CA MET A 85 -7.44 -1.21 13.19
C MET A 85 -8.92 -1.20 12.76
N GLY A 86 -9.24 -1.75 11.59
CA GLY A 86 -10.62 -1.85 11.12
C GLY A 86 -10.83 -2.91 10.04
N ALA A 87 -12.10 -3.21 9.78
CA ALA A 87 -12.55 -4.15 8.74
C ALA A 87 -12.02 -3.74 7.37
N THR A 88 -12.14 -2.44 7.07
CA THR A 88 -11.32 -1.78 6.04
C THR A 88 -10.27 -0.94 6.76
N ASP A 89 -9.01 -1.32 6.62
CA ASP A 89 -7.90 -0.82 7.42
C ASP A 89 -7.23 0.40 6.78
N VAL A 90 -7.00 0.39 5.46
CA VAL A 90 -6.57 1.57 4.70
C VAL A 90 -7.12 1.56 3.28
N VAL A 91 -7.44 2.75 2.76
CA VAL A 91 -7.90 3.00 1.39
C VAL A 91 -7.06 4.12 0.77
N PRO A 92 -5.95 3.79 0.06
CA PRO A 92 -5.16 4.74 -0.69
C PRO A 92 -5.74 5.00 -2.08
N PHE A 93 -5.70 6.27 -2.51
CA PHE A 93 -5.87 6.70 -3.89
C PHE A 93 -4.53 7.13 -4.48
N ILE A 94 -4.24 6.67 -5.68
CA ILE A 94 -2.97 6.89 -6.36
C ILE A 94 -3.25 7.48 -7.75
N PRO A 95 -2.66 8.65 -8.09
CA PRO A 95 -2.81 9.24 -9.42
C PRO A 95 -2.05 8.39 -10.46
N ILE A 96 -2.71 8.07 -11.58
CA ILE A 96 -2.14 7.21 -12.64
C ILE A 96 -2.03 7.92 -13.99
N LYS A 97 -3.12 8.50 -14.50
CA LYS A 97 -3.14 9.22 -15.79
C LYS A 97 -4.01 10.46 -15.69
N ASP A 98 -3.46 11.61 -16.08
CA ASP A 98 -4.16 12.91 -16.13
C ASP A 98 -4.87 13.32 -14.83
N VAL A 99 -4.34 12.86 -13.68
CA VAL A 99 -4.86 13.17 -12.33
C VAL A 99 -3.70 13.62 -11.45
N THR A 100 -3.91 14.68 -10.67
CA THR A 100 -2.92 15.14 -9.70
C THR A 100 -3.10 14.48 -8.33
N THR A 101 -2.06 14.54 -7.49
CA THR A 101 -2.16 14.08 -6.10
C THR A 101 -3.22 14.85 -5.33
N GLU A 102 -3.36 16.16 -5.58
CA GLU A 102 -4.37 17.02 -4.94
C GLU A 102 -5.79 16.56 -5.27
N GLU A 103 -6.05 16.15 -6.52
CA GLU A 103 -7.34 15.56 -6.88
C GLU A 103 -7.61 14.27 -6.09
N CYS A 104 -6.61 13.40 -5.93
CA CYS A 104 -6.73 12.20 -5.09
C CYS A 104 -6.96 12.55 -3.60
N VAL A 105 -6.39 13.65 -3.10
CA VAL A 105 -6.65 14.15 -1.74
C VAL A 105 -8.11 14.57 -1.58
N GLU A 106 -8.68 15.24 -2.58
CA GLU A 106 -10.09 15.63 -2.55
C GLU A 106 -11.02 14.41 -2.60
N ILE A 107 -10.71 13.40 -3.41
CA ILE A 107 -11.41 12.10 -3.39
C ILE A 107 -11.36 11.47 -1.98
N SER A 108 -10.18 11.47 -1.36
CA SER A 108 -9.98 10.91 -0.01
C SER A 108 -10.84 11.60 1.04
N LYS A 109 -10.92 12.94 0.99
CA LYS A 109 -11.76 13.72 1.90
C LYS A 109 -13.25 13.46 1.66
N LYS A 110 -13.68 13.43 0.39
CA LYS A 110 -15.08 13.17 0.01
C LYS A 110 -15.53 11.79 0.49
N LEU A 111 -14.75 10.74 0.20
CA LEU A 111 -15.02 9.39 0.68
C LEU A 111 -15.02 9.34 2.22
N GLY A 112 -14.01 9.93 2.87
CA GLY A 112 -13.90 9.92 4.32
C GLY A 112 -15.09 10.55 5.02
N LYS A 113 -15.56 11.70 4.52
CA LYS A 113 -16.78 12.36 5.01
C LYS A 113 -17.99 11.44 4.88
N ARG A 114 -18.20 10.86 3.70
CA ARG A 114 -19.33 9.98 3.41
C ARG A 114 -19.34 8.73 4.28
N VAL A 115 -18.18 8.08 4.45
CA VAL A 115 -18.02 6.91 5.34
C VAL A 115 -18.32 7.29 6.80
N GLY A 116 -17.82 8.43 7.27
CA GLY A 116 -18.09 8.91 8.62
C GLY A 116 -19.55 9.24 8.88
N GLU A 117 -20.23 9.84 7.89
CA GLU A 117 -21.62 10.27 7.99
C GLU A 117 -22.61 9.10 7.84
N GLU A 118 -22.43 8.25 6.83
CA GLU A 118 -23.38 7.19 6.48
C GLU A 118 -23.13 5.88 7.25
N LEU A 119 -21.87 5.48 7.41
CA LEU A 119 -21.51 4.19 8.03
C LEU A 119 -21.17 4.31 9.52
N LYS A 120 -21.05 5.55 10.03
CA LYS A 120 -20.66 5.84 11.43
C LYS A 120 -19.34 5.16 11.81
N ILE A 121 -18.38 5.18 10.89
CA ILE A 121 -17.02 4.68 11.10
C ILE A 121 -16.09 5.88 11.27
N PRO A 122 -15.26 5.95 12.33
CA PRO A 122 -14.24 6.98 12.45
C PRO A 122 -13.20 6.85 11.32
N VAL A 123 -12.92 7.97 10.65
CA VAL A 123 -11.98 8.03 9.53
C VAL A 123 -10.81 8.93 9.86
N TYR A 124 -9.61 8.47 9.50
CA TYR A 124 -8.36 9.21 9.60
C TYR A 124 -7.75 9.42 8.23
N LEU A 125 -7.32 10.64 7.94
CA LEU A 125 -6.59 10.95 6.72
C LEU A 125 -5.08 10.76 6.91
N TYR A 126 -4.39 10.19 5.91
CA TYR A 126 -2.95 9.90 5.97
C TYR A 126 -2.19 10.29 4.69
N GLU A 127 -0.86 10.20 4.75
CA GLU A 127 0.08 10.61 3.69
C GLU A 127 -0.23 12.02 3.17
N ASP A 128 -0.44 12.20 1.86
CA ASP A 128 -0.65 13.53 1.27
C ASP A 128 -2.02 14.14 1.65
N ALA A 129 -2.94 13.33 2.17
CA ALA A 129 -4.23 13.81 2.69
C ALA A 129 -4.20 14.11 4.21
N ALA A 130 -3.09 13.84 4.91
CA ALA A 130 -3.01 13.98 6.36
C ALA A 130 -3.25 15.43 6.82
N THR A 131 -4.02 15.58 7.90
CA THR A 131 -4.31 16.88 8.52
C THR A 131 -3.28 17.31 9.56
N SER A 132 -2.39 16.39 9.96
CA SER A 132 -1.25 16.66 10.84
C SER A 132 -0.05 15.80 10.44
N GLU A 133 1.16 16.24 10.84
CA GLU A 133 2.40 15.55 10.47
C GLU A 133 2.50 14.15 11.09
N GLU A 134 1.95 13.97 12.29
CA GLU A 134 1.91 12.69 12.99
C GLU A 134 1.03 11.65 12.28
N ARG A 135 0.03 12.11 11.50
CA ARG A 135 -0.88 11.26 10.74
C ARG A 135 -0.35 10.88 9.36
N ARG A 136 0.71 11.53 8.86
CA ARG A 136 1.30 11.13 7.57
C ARG A 136 1.69 9.66 7.55
N ASN A 137 2.26 9.15 8.66
CA ASN A 137 2.70 7.78 8.75
C ASN A 137 1.57 6.84 9.23
N LEU A 138 1.16 5.92 8.34
CA LEU A 138 0.16 4.89 8.64
C LEU A 138 0.46 4.07 9.91
N ALA A 139 1.72 3.75 10.18
CA ALA A 139 2.10 2.99 11.38
C ALA A 139 1.90 3.80 12.67
N ALA A 140 2.02 5.13 12.61
CA ALA A 140 1.72 5.99 13.75
C ALA A 140 0.21 5.99 14.05
N ILE A 141 -0.63 6.06 13.00
CA ILE A 141 -2.08 5.93 13.15
C ILE A 141 -2.44 4.53 13.69
N ARG A 142 -1.87 3.45 13.13
CA ARG A 142 -2.17 2.08 13.56
C ARG A 142 -1.53 1.65 14.87
N LYS A 143 -0.71 2.48 15.50
CA LYS A 143 -0.07 2.14 16.78
C LYS A 143 -1.14 1.83 17.82
N GLY A 144 -1.07 0.64 18.40
CA GLY A 144 -2.08 0.10 19.32
C GLY A 144 -3.07 -0.88 18.65
N GLN A 145 -3.07 -0.97 17.31
CA GLN A 145 -3.99 -1.81 16.52
C GLN A 145 -5.45 -1.54 16.88
N TYR A 146 -6.35 -2.49 16.61
CA TYR A 146 -7.77 -2.42 16.95
C TYR A 146 -7.98 -2.30 18.48
N GLU A 147 -7.28 -3.11 19.27
CA GLU A 147 -7.48 -3.22 20.72
C GLU A 147 -7.13 -1.91 21.46
N GLY A 148 -6.00 -1.28 21.11
CA GLY A 148 -5.55 -0.04 21.73
C GLY A 148 -6.27 1.21 21.21
N PHE A 149 -6.98 1.11 20.08
CA PHE A 149 -7.58 2.28 19.45
C PHE A 149 -8.77 2.85 20.23
N PHE A 150 -9.47 2.01 21.01
CA PHE A 150 -10.59 2.41 21.86
C PHE A 150 -10.22 3.51 22.87
N GLU A 151 -9.01 3.46 23.42
CA GLU A 151 -8.51 4.51 24.31
C GLU A 151 -7.82 5.64 23.53
N LYS A 152 -7.15 5.29 22.43
CA LYS A 152 -6.46 6.26 21.59
C LYS A 152 -7.40 7.31 21.02
N ILE A 153 -8.56 6.93 20.49
CA ILE A 153 -9.53 7.85 19.88
C ILE A 153 -10.06 8.92 20.84
N LYS A 154 -10.00 8.69 22.16
CA LYS A 154 -10.42 9.64 23.18
C LYS A 154 -9.41 10.77 23.40
N GLN A 155 -8.17 10.59 22.92
CA GLN A 155 -7.11 11.58 23.04
C GLN A 155 -7.35 12.72 22.04
N PRO A 156 -7.25 14.00 22.46
CA PRO A 156 -7.53 15.15 21.57
C PRO A 156 -6.75 15.13 20.25
N GLU A 157 -5.49 14.69 20.27
CA GLU A 157 -4.61 14.57 19.10
C GLU A 157 -5.07 13.49 18.10
N TRP A 158 -5.87 12.53 18.55
CA TRP A 158 -6.40 11.40 17.77
C TRP A 158 -7.90 11.52 17.50
N LYS A 159 -8.47 12.72 17.61
CA LYS A 159 -9.83 12.98 17.10
C LYS A 159 -9.91 12.65 15.60
N PRO A 160 -10.84 11.82 15.13
CA PRO A 160 -10.93 11.46 13.71
C PRO A 160 -11.23 12.69 12.85
N ASP A 161 -10.77 12.64 11.59
CA ASP A 161 -11.02 13.70 10.61
C ASP A 161 -12.49 13.74 10.20
N PHE A 162 -13.12 12.55 10.11
CA PHE A 162 -14.56 12.41 9.85
C PHE A 162 -15.18 11.29 10.68
N GLY A 163 -16.50 11.35 10.86
CA GLY A 163 -17.26 10.36 11.62
C GLY A 163 -17.25 10.60 13.13
N PRO A 164 -17.83 9.68 13.91
CA PRO A 164 -17.92 9.81 15.36
C PRO A 164 -16.54 9.70 16.03
N CYS A 165 -16.34 10.43 17.13
CA CYS A 165 -15.13 10.32 17.97
C CYS A 165 -15.19 9.07 18.89
N GLU A 166 -15.62 7.95 18.33
CA GLU A 166 -15.81 6.68 19.02
C GLU A 166 -15.51 5.55 18.03
N MET A 167 -14.80 4.52 18.52
CA MET A 167 -14.50 3.33 17.72
C MET A 167 -15.78 2.58 17.40
N ASN A 168 -15.99 2.22 16.14
CA ASN A 168 -17.04 1.29 15.80
C ASN A 168 -16.61 -0.11 16.26
N VAL A 169 -17.35 -0.71 17.19
CA VAL A 169 -16.96 -1.99 17.79
C VAL A 169 -16.93 -3.13 16.76
N LYS A 170 -17.78 -3.08 15.72
CA LYS A 170 -17.80 -4.15 14.70
C LYS A 170 -16.76 -3.91 13.62
N SER A 171 -16.71 -2.70 13.07
CA SER A 171 -15.89 -2.39 11.88
C SER A 171 -14.58 -1.67 12.18
N GLY A 172 -14.35 -1.21 13.41
CA GLY A 172 -13.16 -0.49 13.84
C GLY A 172 -13.08 0.94 13.29
N ALA A 173 -11.88 1.34 12.86
CA ALA A 173 -11.61 2.63 12.22
C ALA A 173 -10.96 2.43 10.84
N THR A 174 -11.16 3.38 9.93
CA THR A 174 -10.62 3.32 8.57
C THR A 174 -9.65 4.46 8.31
N VAL A 175 -8.49 4.16 7.70
CA VAL A 175 -7.59 5.18 7.16
C VAL A 175 -7.88 5.40 5.69
N ILE A 176 -7.96 6.65 5.23
CA ILE A 176 -8.14 6.99 3.82
C ILE A 176 -7.11 8.03 3.43
N GLY A 177 -6.57 7.99 2.23
CA GLY A 177 -5.68 9.07 1.81
C GLY A 177 -5.18 8.94 0.39
N ALA A 178 -4.39 9.92 -0.01
CA ALA A 178 -3.74 9.94 -1.29
C ALA A 178 -2.24 9.73 -1.10
N ARG A 179 -1.62 9.03 -2.04
CA ARG A 179 -0.16 8.88 -2.05
C ARG A 179 0.35 8.65 -3.47
N PHE A 180 1.63 8.94 -3.65
CA PHE A 180 2.38 8.50 -4.81
C PHE A 180 2.41 6.96 -4.94
N PRO A 181 2.53 6.39 -6.15
CA PRO A 181 2.72 4.95 -6.33
C PRO A 181 3.83 4.39 -5.45
N LEU A 182 3.55 3.23 -4.85
CA LEU A 182 4.49 2.54 -3.97
C LEU A 182 4.87 1.23 -4.65
N ILE A 183 6.16 0.96 -4.70
CA ILE A 183 6.69 -0.28 -5.27
C ILE A 183 7.16 -1.15 -4.10
N ALA A 184 6.50 -2.30 -3.93
CA ALA A 184 6.95 -3.34 -3.03
C ALA A 184 7.92 -4.26 -3.78
N TYR A 185 9.20 -4.20 -3.40
CA TYR A 185 10.29 -4.85 -4.09
C TYR A 185 11.22 -5.54 -3.09
N ASN A 186 11.34 -6.85 -3.21
CA ASN A 186 12.14 -7.68 -2.32
C ASN A 186 13.39 -8.18 -3.06
N VAL A 187 14.52 -8.24 -2.35
CA VAL A 187 15.77 -8.81 -2.88
C VAL A 187 16.14 -10.05 -2.08
N ASN A 188 16.30 -11.17 -2.79
CA ASN A 188 16.57 -12.48 -2.22
C ASN A 188 18.05 -12.67 -1.99
N LEU A 189 18.43 -13.03 -0.77
CA LEU A 189 19.82 -13.30 -0.40
C LEU A 189 20.05 -14.81 -0.34
N GLY A 190 21.21 -15.27 -0.82
CA GLY A 190 21.63 -16.67 -0.80
C GLY A 190 22.09 -17.14 0.58
N THR A 191 21.31 -16.82 1.62
CA THR A 191 21.54 -17.20 3.02
C THR A 191 20.19 -17.30 3.73
N ASP A 192 20.10 -18.05 4.82
CA ASP A 192 18.97 -18.09 5.75
C ASP A 192 19.18 -17.22 7.01
N ASN A 193 20.33 -16.54 7.08
CA ASN A 193 20.69 -15.71 8.22
C ASN A 193 19.98 -14.35 8.20
N ILE A 194 18.94 -14.24 9.01
CA ILE A 194 18.12 -13.03 9.12
C ILE A 194 18.87 -11.80 9.64
N GLU A 195 19.95 -12.00 10.41
CA GLU A 195 20.76 -10.89 10.90
C GLU A 195 21.46 -10.16 9.76
N ILE A 196 21.86 -10.87 8.71
CA ILE A 196 22.45 -10.28 7.51
C ILE A 196 21.40 -9.42 6.78
N ALA A 197 20.21 -9.96 6.53
CA ALA A 197 19.13 -9.20 5.90
C ALA A 197 18.72 -7.97 6.72
N ASN A 198 18.63 -8.10 8.04
CA ASN A 198 18.34 -6.98 8.95
C ASN A 198 19.44 -5.91 8.94
N ALA A 199 20.71 -6.31 8.91
CA ALA A 199 21.85 -5.39 8.83
C ALA A 199 21.83 -4.61 7.50
N ILE A 200 21.59 -5.30 6.38
CA ILE A 200 21.47 -4.66 5.06
C ILE A 200 20.26 -3.72 5.05
N ALA A 201 19.07 -4.19 5.46
CA ALA A 201 17.86 -3.37 5.51
C ALA A 201 18.03 -2.08 6.33
N LYS A 202 18.77 -2.14 7.45
CA LYS A 202 19.11 -0.94 8.25
C LYS A 202 19.95 0.07 7.46
N LYS A 203 20.87 -0.39 6.61
CA LYS A 203 21.69 0.47 5.73
C LYS A 203 20.91 1.03 4.55
N ILE A 204 19.93 0.28 4.04
CA ILE A 204 19.12 0.72 2.90
C ILE A 204 18.07 1.76 3.31
N ARG A 205 17.37 1.55 4.42
CA ARG A 205 16.20 2.39 4.78
C ARG A 205 16.61 3.79 5.22
N TYR A 206 15.78 4.77 4.87
CA TYR A 206 16.03 6.18 5.20
C TYR A 206 16.24 6.43 6.70
N ILE A 207 15.43 5.78 7.56
CA ILE A 207 15.55 5.95 9.03
C ILE A 207 16.90 5.48 9.59
N GLY A 208 17.65 4.66 8.84
CA GLY A 208 19.02 4.25 9.18
C GLY A 208 20.11 5.09 8.51
N GLY A 209 19.75 6.21 7.87
CA GLY A 209 20.66 7.05 7.09
C GLY A 209 20.88 6.59 5.64
N GLY A 210 20.08 5.62 5.17
CA GLY A 210 20.16 5.08 3.82
C GLY A 210 19.44 5.91 2.77
N LEU A 211 18.88 5.23 1.77
CA LEU A 211 18.18 5.83 0.65
C LEU A 211 16.90 6.53 1.12
N ARG A 212 16.78 7.81 0.73
CA ARG A 212 15.52 8.55 0.89
C ARG A 212 14.42 7.84 0.09
N TYR A 213 13.19 7.90 0.58
CA TYR A 213 12.03 7.25 -0.06
C TYR A 213 12.07 5.71 -0.08
N VAL A 214 12.95 5.08 0.71
CA VAL A 214 12.97 3.62 0.88
C VAL A 214 12.72 3.25 2.34
N LYS A 215 11.73 2.38 2.56
CA LYS A 215 11.52 1.65 3.81
C LYS A 215 12.01 0.22 3.57
N ALA A 216 12.76 -0.36 4.52
CA ALA A 216 13.27 -1.72 4.38
C ALA A 216 13.28 -2.49 5.71
N VAL A 217 13.12 -3.81 5.62
CA VAL A 217 13.18 -4.77 6.73
C VAL A 217 13.71 -6.11 6.24
N GLY A 218 14.40 -6.85 7.11
CA GLY A 218 14.80 -8.24 6.83
C GLY A 218 13.63 -9.19 7.08
N VAL A 219 13.38 -10.11 6.15
CA VAL A 219 12.27 -11.08 6.23
C VAL A 219 12.79 -12.48 5.95
N LYS A 220 12.27 -13.49 6.65
CA LYS A 220 12.53 -14.90 6.35
C LYS A 220 11.51 -15.42 5.35
N VAL A 221 11.97 -16.19 4.37
CA VAL A 221 11.13 -16.93 3.43
C VAL A 221 11.29 -18.41 3.72
N THR A 222 10.44 -18.90 4.63
CA THR A 222 10.53 -20.25 5.20
C THR A 222 10.47 -21.33 4.11
N GLU A 223 9.61 -21.16 3.11
CA GLU A 223 9.40 -22.13 2.02
C GLU A 223 10.65 -22.37 1.18
N ARG A 224 11.53 -21.36 1.08
CA ARG A 224 12.75 -21.41 0.26
C ARG A 224 14.02 -21.53 1.10
N ASN A 225 13.89 -21.55 2.43
CA ASN A 225 15.01 -21.47 3.38
C ASN A 225 16.02 -20.35 3.03
N ILE A 226 15.51 -19.16 2.73
CA ILE A 226 16.31 -17.96 2.45
C ILE A 226 15.80 -16.75 3.23
N VAL A 227 16.57 -15.67 3.23
CA VAL A 227 16.13 -14.35 3.70
C VAL A 227 16.06 -13.33 2.58
N GLN A 228 15.22 -12.33 2.77
CA GLN A 228 15.01 -11.23 1.86
C GLN A 228 15.26 -9.89 2.54
N VAL A 229 15.77 -8.93 1.78
CA VAL A 229 15.61 -7.51 2.11
C VAL A 229 14.31 -7.07 1.46
N SER A 230 13.25 -6.96 2.26
CA SER A 230 11.96 -6.46 1.79
C SER A 230 11.95 -4.95 1.81
N MET A 231 11.54 -4.32 0.70
CA MET A 231 11.59 -2.87 0.54
C MET A 231 10.29 -2.32 -0.01
N ASN A 232 9.90 -1.15 0.50
CA ASN A 232 8.86 -0.31 -0.08
C ASN A 232 9.52 0.99 -0.57
N LEU A 233 9.53 1.20 -1.87
CA LEU A 233 9.95 2.44 -2.49
C LEU A 233 8.71 3.34 -2.58
N VAL A 234 8.68 4.38 -1.75
CA VAL A 234 7.51 5.28 -1.65
C VAL A 234 7.55 6.40 -2.69
N ASN A 235 8.67 6.54 -3.41
CA ASN A 235 8.79 7.40 -4.58
C ASN A 235 9.90 6.88 -5.49
N TYR A 236 9.52 6.09 -6.50
CA TYR A 236 10.47 5.43 -7.39
C TYR A 236 11.14 6.38 -8.39
N GLU A 237 10.54 7.55 -8.67
CA GLU A 237 11.16 8.54 -9.55
C GLU A 237 12.34 9.24 -8.88
N LYS A 238 12.26 9.45 -7.56
CA LYS A 238 13.35 10.06 -6.78
C LYS A 238 14.39 9.05 -6.33
N THR A 239 13.96 7.83 -6.00
CA THR A 239 14.87 6.71 -5.70
C THR A 239 14.44 5.50 -6.53
N PRO A 240 15.07 5.27 -7.69
CA PRO A 240 14.73 4.16 -8.57
C PRO A 240 15.02 2.78 -7.99
N ILE A 241 14.34 1.77 -8.54
CA ILE A 241 14.52 0.35 -8.16
C ILE A 241 15.99 -0.07 -8.33
N TYR A 242 16.64 0.31 -9.45
CA TYR A 242 18.03 -0.07 -9.70
C TYR A 242 18.99 0.47 -8.63
N THR A 243 18.77 1.67 -8.10
CA THR A 243 19.58 2.26 -7.02
C THR A 243 19.46 1.43 -5.74
N ALA A 244 18.23 1.05 -5.37
CA ALA A 244 18.00 0.18 -4.22
C ALA A 244 18.60 -1.22 -4.41
N GLN A 245 18.40 -1.83 -5.58
CA GLN A 245 18.98 -3.11 -5.98
C GLN A 245 20.51 -3.11 -5.85
N GLU A 246 21.18 -2.10 -6.41
CA GLU A 246 22.65 -2.03 -6.42
C GLU A 246 23.22 -1.73 -5.03
N MET A 247 22.52 -0.93 -4.21
CA MET A 247 22.94 -0.73 -2.82
C MET A 247 22.81 -2.03 -2.00
N VAL A 248 21.73 -2.81 -2.19
CA VAL A 248 21.61 -4.14 -1.57
C VAL A 248 22.73 -5.06 -2.07
N ARG A 249 23.05 -5.06 -3.37
CA ARG A 249 24.13 -5.86 -3.95
C ARG A 249 25.48 -5.51 -3.33
N MET A 250 25.77 -4.22 -3.20
CA MET A 250 27.00 -3.73 -2.58
C MET A 250 27.11 -4.17 -1.12
N GLU A 251 26.06 -4.01 -0.32
CA GLU A 251 26.08 -4.40 1.09
C GLU A 251 26.13 -5.93 1.26
N ALA A 252 25.39 -6.70 0.46
CA ALA A 252 25.43 -8.17 0.50
C ALA A 252 26.83 -8.73 0.19
N LYS A 253 27.55 -8.11 -0.75
CA LYS A 253 28.93 -8.48 -1.09
C LYS A 253 29.89 -8.38 0.11
N ARG A 254 29.65 -7.45 1.05
CA ARG A 254 30.47 -7.29 2.27
C ARG A 254 30.33 -8.46 3.24
N TYR A 255 29.23 -9.20 3.13
CA TYR A 255 28.96 -10.42 3.90
C TYR A 255 29.32 -11.70 3.13
N GLY A 256 29.83 -11.59 1.90
CA GLY A 256 30.07 -12.75 1.04
C GLY A 256 28.79 -13.47 0.60
N VAL A 257 27.64 -12.79 0.66
CA VAL A 257 26.33 -13.38 0.35
C VAL A 257 25.90 -12.98 -1.07
N PRO A 258 25.54 -13.93 -1.95
CA PRO A 258 25.05 -13.60 -3.27
C PRO A 258 23.59 -13.13 -3.23
N ILE A 259 23.19 -12.30 -4.19
CA ILE A 259 21.77 -12.09 -4.51
C ILE A 259 21.33 -13.24 -5.41
N VAL A 260 20.26 -13.94 -5.02
CA VAL A 260 19.72 -15.12 -5.74
C VAL A 260 18.41 -14.83 -6.47
N GLY A 261 17.98 -13.57 -6.49
CA GLY A 261 16.80 -13.12 -7.20
C GLY A 261 16.20 -11.86 -6.57
N SER A 262 15.11 -11.40 -7.15
CA SER A 262 14.30 -10.30 -6.63
C SER A 262 12.86 -10.49 -7.06
N GLU A 263 11.94 -9.90 -6.30
CA GLU A 263 10.50 -10.11 -6.44
C GLU A 263 9.78 -8.77 -6.36
N VAL A 264 8.88 -8.55 -7.31
CA VAL A 264 7.88 -7.47 -7.24
C VAL A 264 6.64 -8.05 -6.59
N ILE A 265 6.11 -7.37 -5.58
CA ILE A 265 4.87 -7.77 -4.90
C ILE A 265 3.73 -6.87 -5.41
N GLY A 266 2.78 -7.47 -6.13
CA GLY A 266 1.66 -6.77 -6.75
C GLY A 266 2.05 -6.12 -8.09
N LEU A 267 1.50 -4.94 -8.36
CA LEU A 267 1.70 -4.20 -9.62
C LEU A 267 2.76 -3.12 -9.45
N VAL A 268 3.42 -2.76 -10.56
CA VAL A 268 4.39 -1.67 -10.60
C VAL A 268 4.15 -0.77 -11.81
N PRO A 269 4.43 0.54 -11.69
CA PRO A 269 4.40 1.44 -12.84
C PRO A 269 5.42 0.99 -13.91
N MET A 270 4.99 0.92 -15.17
CA MET A 270 5.86 0.54 -16.29
C MET A 270 7.15 1.35 -16.33
N LYS A 271 7.06 2.66 -16.11
CA LYS A 271 8.20 3.58 -16.05
C LYS A 271 9.31 3.08 -15.11
N SER A 272 8.95 2.54 -13.94
CA SER A 272 9.93 2.05 -12.96
C SER A 272 10.79 0.89 -13.47
N LEU A 273 10.25 0.05 -14.37
CA LEU A 273 10.99 -1.03 -15.01
C LEU A 273 11.81 -0.53 -16.20
N LEU A 274 11.28 0.44 -16.95
CA LEU A 274 12.02 1.10 -18.04
C LEU A 274 13.24 1.86 -17.51
N ASP A 275 13.10 2.57 -16.40
CA ASP A 275 14.22 3.26 -15.72
C ASP A 275 15.34 2.25 -15.36
N CYS A 276 14.98 1.02 -14.94
CA CYS A 276 15.95 -0.05 -14.72
C CYS A 276 16.59 -0.54 -16.02
N ALA A 277 15.80 -0.76 -17.06
CA ALA A 277 16.30 -1.22 -18.35
C ALA A 277 17.29 -0.21 -18.94
N GLU A 278 16.95 1.08 -18.93
CA GLU A 278 17.82 2.17 -19.35
C GLU A 278 19.12 2.18 -18.53
N TYR A 279 19.04 2.08 -17.20
CA TYR A 279 20.21 2.03 -16.33
C TYR A 279 21.14 0.84 -16.63
N TYR A 280 20.62 -0.38 -16.77
CA TYR A 280 21.48 -1.55 -16.98
C TYR A 280 21.99 -1.69 -18.42
N LEU A 281 21.20 -1.26 -19.40
CA LEU A 281 21.56 -1.35 -20.82
C LEU A 281 22.37 -0.14 -21.29
N GLN A 282 22.39 0.96 -20.52
CA GLN A 282 23.08 2.21 -20.86
C GLN A 282 22.62 2.77 -22.21
N ILE A 283 21.30 2.75 -22.44
CA ILE A 283 20.72 3.21 -23.71
C ILE A 283 20.87 4.73 -23.80
N GLU A 284 21.55 5.21 -24.83
CA GLU A 284 21.74 6.64 -25.05
C GLU A 284 20.47 7.27 -25.62
N ASN A 285 20.06 8.42 -25.08
CA ASN A 285 18.92 9.22 -25.55
C ASN A 285 17.59 8.42 -25.61
N PHE A 286 17.40 7.50 -24.67
CA PHE A 286 16.15 6.77 -24.54
C PHE A 286 15.01 7.68 -24.09
N SER A 287 13.81 7.41 -24.59
CA SER A 287 12.57 8.02 -24.13
C SER A 287 11.48 6.96 -24.07
N VAL A 288 10.56 7.09 -23.11
CA VAL A 288 9.36 6.24 -23.01
C VAL A 288 8.54 6.29 -24.31
N ASP A 289 8.63 7.38 -25.07
CA ASP A 289 7.98 7.56 -26.38
C ASP A 289 8.48 6.60 -27.47
N GLN A 290 9.63 5.96 -27.25
CA GLN A 290 10.20 4.93 -28.13
C GLN A 290 9.67 3.52 -27.79
N VAL A 291 8.95 3.35 -26.68
CA VAL A 291 8.26 2.10 -26.33
C VAL A 291 7.00 1.99 -27.18
N LEU A 292 6.88 0.95 -27.98
CA LEU A 292 5.77 0.78 -28.93
C LEU A 292 4.39 0.91 -28.26
N GLU A 293 4.22 0.29 -27.10
CA GLU A 293 2.96 0.27 -26.35
C GLU A 293 2.60 1.62 -25.73
N SER A 294 3.57 2.51 -25.49
CA SER A 294 3.28 3.87 -24.99
C SER A 294 2.53 4.68 -26.04
N ARG A 295 2.82 4.44 -27.34
CA ARG A 295 2.14 5.05 -28.49
C ARG A 295 0.76 4.48 -28.78
N LEU A 296 0.45 3.28 -28.30
CA LEU A 296 -0.89 2.68 -28.43
C LEU A 296 -1.90 3.26 -27.44
N SER A 297 -1.41 3.97 -26.42
CA SER A 297 -2.20 4.49 -25.29
C SER A 297 -2.47 6.00 -25.37
N GLU A 298 -1.99 6.65 -26.44
CA GLU A 298 -2.23 8.07 -26.80
C GLU A 298 -3.61 8.27 -27.44
#